data_AF-A0A7Y4A1F5-F1
#
_entry.id   AF-A0A7Y4A1F5-F1
#
_cell.length_a   1.000
_cell.length_b   1.000
_cell.length_c   1.000
_cell.angle_alpha   90.00
_cell.angle_beta   90.00
_cell.angle_gamma   90.00
#
_symmetry.space_group_name_H-M   'P 1'
#
loop_
_entity.id
_entity.type
_entity.pdbx_description
1 polymer ?
#
loop_
_entity_poly.entity_id
_entity_poly.type
_entity_poly.pdbx_seq_one_letter_code
_entity_poly.pdbx_strand_id
1 'polypeptide(L)'
;MRFKSLFFGLVLCSLSVQAANLDEWANQLKHEMESNYTLLNQRVSECKSIRKEFDYSKTLDTQWYTNLDKSKKQTVIQYGFAYASQQCSLKERQAYTSSLVNYVAYSGDKKPLNEWLRLLEGDKDLQQKVNDIGIEDTQKFIASYLSTPFDALQLLKAQGLF
;
A
#
# COMPACT_ATOMS: atom_id res chain seq x y z
N MET A 1 -70.68 41.81 23.17
CA MET A 1 -70.79 41.70 21.69
C MET A 1 -69.39 41.57 21.10
N ARG A 2 -69.20 40.50 20.29
CA ARG A 2 -68.29 40.33 19.13
C ARG A 2 -66.75 40.41 19.31
N PHE A 3 -66.17 39.21 19.52
CA PHE A 3 -65.15 38.54 18.69
C PHE A 3 -64.38 39.38 17.65
N LYS A 4 -63.04 39.29 17.67
CA LYS A 4 -62.27 38.57 16.63
C LYS A 4 -60.78 38.44 16.99
N SER A 5 -60.32 37.19 17.04
CA SER A 5 -58.91 36.79 17.00
C SER A 5 -58.21 37.36 15.77
N LEU A 6 -56.95 37.78 15.93
CA LEU A 6 -55.98 37.83 14.85
C LEU A 6 -54.80 36.95 15.23
N PHE A 7 -54.88 35.72 14.73
CA PHE A 7 -53.81 34.75 14.60
C PHE A 7 -52.80 35.24 13.53
N PHE A 8 -51.55 34.84 13.74
CA PHE A 8 -50.54 34.51 12.72
C PHE A 8 -49.88 35.63 11.91
N GLY A 9 -48.61 35.81 12.22
CA GLY A 9 -47.58 36.29 11.31
C GLY A 9 -46.24 35.72 11.75
N LEU A 10 -46.10 34.39 11.70
CA LEU A 10 -44.81 33.70 11.79
C LEU A 10 -43.90 34.35 10.75
N VAL A 11 -42.97 35.19 11.22
CA VAL A 11 -41.86 35.66 10.40
C VAL A 11 -41.04 34.42 10.08
N LEU A 12 -41.28 33.92 8.88
CA LEU A 12 -40.51 32.89 8.21
C LEU A 12 -39.02 33.26 8.37
N CYS A 13 -38.32 32.47 9.17
CA CYS A 13 -36.88 32.31 9.07
C CYS A 13 -36.57 31.79 7.66
N SER A 14 -36.50 32.67 6.67
CA SER A 14 -35.77 32.42 5.43
C SER A 14 -34.27 32.59 5.72
N LEU A 15 -33.77 31.78 6.66
CA LEU A 15 -32.47 31.18 6.43
C LEU A 15 -32.71 30.19 5.30
N SER A 16 -32.51 30.66 4.08
CA SER A 16 -32.08 29.81 2.99
C SER A 16 -30.76 29.20 3.44
N VAL A 17 -30.83 28.19 4.33
CA VAL A 17 -29.83 27.16 4.39
C VAL A 17 -29.91 26.56 3.00
N GLN A 18 -29.13 27.12 2.08
CA GLN A 18 -28.69 26.38 0.92
C GLN A 18 -28.22 25.07 1.54
N ALA A 19 -28.98 24.01 1.29
CA ALA A 19 -28.52 22.67 1.53
C ALA A 19 -27.29 22.55 0.63
N ALA A 20 -26.13 22.99 1.13
CA ALA A 20 -24.84 22.64 0.58
C ALA A 20 -24.91 21.13 0.48
N ASN A 21 -24.84 20.64 -0.75
CA ASN A 21 -25.04 19.25 -1.11
C ASN A 21 -24.32 18.36 -0.08
N LEU A 22 -25.07 17.44 0.54
CA LEU A 22 -24.51 16.19 1.00
C LEU A 22 -23.79 15.59 -0.24
N ASP A 23 -22.48 15.67 -0.45
CA ASP A 23 -21.40 15.97 0.49
C ASP A 23 -20.13 16.37 -0.32
N GLU A 24 -19.97 17.67 -0.61
CA GLU A 24 -18.84 18.18 -1.44
C GLU A 24 -17.47 17.82 -0.85
N TRP A 25 -17.38 17.75 0.48
CA TRP A 25 -16.16 17.34 1.18
C TRP A 25 -15.87 15.84 1.02
N ALA A 26 -16.88 14.96 1.13
CA ALA A 26 -16.68 13.55 0.82
C ALA A 26 -16.19 13.34 -0.61
N ASN A 27 -16.72 14.09 -1.58
CA ASN A 27 -16.27 14.02 -2.96
C ASN A 27 -14.82 14.46 -3.13
N GLN A 28 -14.41 15.54 -2.44
CA GLN A 28 -13.01 15.99 -2.44
C GLN A 28 -12.08 14.93 -1.84
N LEU A 29 -12.43 14.35 -0.69
CA LEU A 29 -11.65 13.28 -0.05
C LEU A 29 -11.55 12.03 -0.93
N LYS A 30 -12.65 11.67 -1.59
CA LYS A 30 -12.68 10.56 -2.55
C LYS A 30 -11.75 10.82 -3.73
N HIS A 31 -11.82 12.01 -4.33
CA HIS A 31 -10.95 12.39 -5.43
C HIS A 31 -9.47 12.37 -5.03
N GLU A 32 -9.12 12.86 -3.84
CA GLU A 32 -7.75 12.78 -3.31
C GLU A 32 -7.30 11.32 -3.13
N MET A 33 -8.15 10.48 -2.55
CA MET A 33 -7.88 9.04 -2.41
C MET A 33 -7.62 8.37 -3.77
N GLU A 34 -8.49 8.60 -4.76
CA GLU A 34 -8.38 8.03 -6.11
C GLU A 34 -7.15 8.55 -6.87
N SER A 35 -6.80 9.83 -6.69
CA SER A 35 -5.59 10.43 -7.24
C SER A 35 -4.33 9.77 -6.66
N ASN A 36 -4.24 9.61 -5.33
CA ASN A 36 -3.13 8.93 -4.69
C ASN A 36 -3.04 7.44 -5.07
N TYR A 37 -4.18 6.77 -5.30
CA TYR A 37 -4.20 5.40 -5.82
C TYR A 37 -3.64 5.32 -7.25
N THR A 38 -3.96 6.30 -8.10
CA THR A 38 -3.43 6.38 -9.46
C THR A 38 -1.91 6.56 -9.44
N LEU A 39 -1.40 7.45 -8.59
CA LEU A 39 0.05 7.65 -8.40
C LEU A 39 0.73 6.38 -7.88
N LEU A 40 0.12 5.68 -6.93
CA LEU A 40 0.62 4.39 -6.46
C LEU A 40 0.73 3.36 -7.59
N ASN A 41 -0.30 3.22 -8.42
CA ASN A 41 -0.28 2.29 -9.56
C ASN A 41 0.78 2.64 -10.59
N GLN A 42 0.95 3.93 -10.88
CA GLN A 42 2.03 4.40 -11.74
C GLN A 42 3.38 4.00 -11.13
N ARG A 43 3.60 4.28 -9.84
CA ARG A 43 4.86 3.95 -9.18
C ARG A 43 5.15 2.45 -9.17
N VAL A 44 4.15 1.61 -8.91
CA VAL A 44 4.29 0.14 -8.98
C VAL A 44 4.72 -0.31 -10.39
N SER A 45 4.18 0.33 -11.44
CA SER A 45 4.56 0.05 -12.82
C SER A 45 6.01 0.48 -13.11
N GLU A 46 6.43 1.65 -12.63
CA GLU A 46 7.82 2.11 -12.71
C GLU A 46 8.77 1.16 -11.98
N CYS A 47 8.43 0.73 -10.77
CA CYS A 47 9.21 -0.25 -10.00
C CYS A 47 9.42 -1.56 -10.76
N LYS A 48 8.41 -2.01 -11.53
CA LYS A 48 8.54 -3.18 -12.40
C LYS A 48 9.53 -2.94 -13.55
N SER A 49 9.51 -1.73 -14.13
CA SER A 49 10.39 -1.38 -15.26
C SER A 49 11.87 -1.33 -14.87
N ILE A 50 12.19 -0.95 -13.63
CA ILE A 50 13.57 -0.85 -13.11
C ILE A 50 14.23 -2.23 -12.91
N ARG A 51 13.45 -3.32 -12.82
CA ARG A 51 13.96 -4.68 -12.62
C ARG A 51 14.98 -5.13 -13.68
N LYS A 52 14.91 -4.56 -14.88
CA LYS A 52 15.84 -4.83 -15.99
C LYS A 52 17.26 -4.31 -15.73
N GLU A 53 17.40 -3.36 -14.80
CA GLU A 53 18.67 -2.70 -14.45
C GLU A 53 19.38 -3.44 -13.30
N PHE A 54 18.74 -4.43 -12.70
CA PHE A 54 19.33 -5.24 -11.65
C PHE A 54 20.48 -6.10 -12.19
N ASP A 55 21.62 -6.09 -11.51
CA ASP A 55 22.77 -6.94 -11.86
C ASP A 55 22.57 -8.37 -11.35
N TYR A 56 22.11 -9.26 -12.23
CA TYR A 56 21.92 -10.68 -11.93
C TYR A 56 23.23 -11.48 -11.83
N SER A 57 24.36 -10.90 -12.25
CA SER A 57 25.68 -11.54 -12.11
C SER A 57 26.32 -11.27 -10.75
N LYS A 58 25.78 -10.31 -9.98
CA LYS A 58 26.27 -9.98 -8.64
C LYS A 58 26.32 -11.20 -7.75
N THR A 59 27.46 -11.39 -7.09
CA THR A 59 27.66 -12.47 -6.12
C THR A 59 26.92 -12.15 -4.82
N LEU A 60 26.22 -13.15 -4.28
CA LEU A 60 25.48 -13.09 -3.02
C LEU A 60 26.23 -13.90 -1.96
N ASP A 61 27.34 -13.39 -1.43
CA ASP A 61 28.37 -14.19 -0.75
C ASP A 61 28.58 -13.91 0.75
N THR A 62 27.57 -13.38 1.45
CA THR A 62 27.67 -13.29 2.92
C THR A 62 27.81 -14.68 3.55
N GLN A 63 28.69 -14.82 4.56
CA GLN A 63 28.90 -16.08 5.27
C GLN A 63 27.58 -16.69 5.79
N TRP A 64 26.66 -15.85 6.26
CA TRP A 64 25.34 -16.28 6.69
C TRP A 64 24.54 -16.89 5.53
N TYR A 65 24.38 -16.16 4.42
CA TYR A 65 23.58 -16.61 3.28
C TYR A 65 24.18 -17.84 2.60
N THR A 66 25.51 -17.92 2.47
CA THR A 66 26.18 -19.06 1.82
C THR A 66 25.99 -20.36 2.58
N ASN A 67 25.89 -20.30 3.92
CA ASN A 67 25.64 -21.44 4.79
C ASN A 67 24.18 -21.93 4.79
N LEU A 68 23.24 -21.17 4.21
CA LEU A 68 21.86 -21.61 4.07
C LEU A 68 21.74 -22.74 3.04
N ASP A 69 20.82 -23.68 3.29
CA ASP A 69 20.44 -24.67 2.30
C ASP A 69 19.72 -24.04 1.09
N LYS A 70 19.56 -24.80 0.00
CA LYS A 70 18.95 -24.33 -1.25
C LYS A 70 17.55 -23.74 -1.02
N SER A 71 16.71 -24.37 -0.19
CA SER A 71 15.32 -23.94 0.02
C SER A 71 15.24 -22.64 0.82
N LYS A 72 16.11 -22.48 1.83
CA LYS A 72 16.22 -21.24 2.60
C LYS A 72 16.75 -20.09 1.75
N LYS A 73 17.74 -20.34 0.88
CA LYS A 73 18.21 -19.34 -0.10
C LYS A 73 17.08 -18.88 -1.03
N GLN A 74 16.29 -19.83 -1.55
CA GLN A 74 15.12 -19.51 -2.38
C GLN A 74 14.13 -18.63 -1.62
N THR A 75 13.83 -18.96 -0.36
CA THR A 75 12.92 -18.22 0.50
C THR A 75 13.42 -16.79 0.75
N VAL A 76 14.71 -16.62 1.06
CA VAL A 76 15.33 -15.30 1.26
C VAL A 76 15.21 -14.44 -0.01
N ILE A 77 15.45 -15.02 -1.18
CA ILE A 77 15.29 -14.31 -2.47
C ILE A 77 13.83 -13.91 -2.72
N GLN A 78 12.87 -14.81 -2.46
CA GLN A 78 11.44 -14.52 -2.61
C GLN A 78 11.00 -13.39 -1.69
N TYR A 79 11.45 -13.40 -0.43
CA TYR A 79 11.17 -12.34 0.52
C TYR A 79 11.85 -11.02 0.12
N GLY A 80 13.09 -11.07 -0.37
CA GLY A 80 13.79 -9.91 -0.93
C GLY A 80 13.03 -9.26 -2.08
N PHE A 81 12.44 -10.07 -2.96
CA PHE A 81 11.63 -9.58 -4.08
C PHE A 81 10.38 -8.84 -3.60
N ALA A 82 9.67 -9.41 -2.63
CA ALA A 82 8.50 -8.79 -2.02
C ALA A 82 8.88 -7.48 -1.32
N TYR A 83 9.99 -7.49 -0.55
CA TYR A 83 10.50 -6.33 0.16
C TYR A 83 10.89 -5.20 -0.79
N ALA A 84 11.73 -5.46 -1.79
CA ALA A 84 12.18 -4.46 -2.76
C ALA A 84 11.01 -3.84 -3.54
N SER A 85 10.02 -4.66 -3.91
CA SER A 85 8.82 -4.19 -4.60
C SER A 85 7.98 -3.25 -3.72
N GLN A 86 7.86 -3.55 -2.42
CA GLN A 86 7.15 -2.69 -1.47
C GLN A 86 7.92 -1.39 -1.19
N GLN A 87 9.22 -1.48 -0.92
CA GLN A 87 10.07 -0.32 -0.62
C GLN A 87 10.10 0.69 -1.77
N CYS A 88 10.15 0.20 -3.02
CA CYS A 88 10.18 1.07 -4.20
C CYS A 88 8.93 1.97 -4.34
N SER A 89 7.79 1.55 -3.78
CA SER A 89 6.52 2.29 -3.79
C SER A 89 6.07 2.78 -2.41
N LEU A 90 6.97 2.77 -1.41
CA LEU A 90 6.60 3.01 -0.01
C LEU A 90 5.95 4.38 0.20
N LYS A 91 6.49 5.43 -0.42
CA LYS A 91 5.99 6.80 -0.28
C LYS A 91 4.56 6.92 -0.79
N GLU A 92 4.28 6.39 -1.97
CA GLU A 92 2.96 6.44 -2.60
C GLU A 92 1.96 5.54 -1.87
N ARG A 93 2.41 4.39 -1.34
CA ARG A 93 1.61 3.54 -0.45
C ARG A 93 1.18 4.27 0.82
N GLN A 94 2.09 5.02 1.43
CA GLN A 94 1.81 5.83 2.62
C GLN A 94 0.82 6.95 2.29
N ALA A 95 1.04 7.67 1.19
CA ALA A 95 0.15 8.75 0.74
C ALA A 95 -1.28 8.23 0.48
N TYR A 96 -1.41 7.12 -0.26
CA TYR A 96 -2.70 6.47 -0.50
C TYR A 96 -3.35 5.98 0.79
N THR A 97 -2.60 5.31 1.67
CA THR A 97 -3.14 4.80 2.94
C THR A 97 -3.65 5.95 3.81
N SER A 98 -2.94 7.08 3.84
CA SER A 98 -3.36 8.28 4.58
C SER A 98 -4.65 8.88 4.02
N SER A 99 -4.75 9.10 2.70
CA SER A 99 -5.96 9.68 2.11
C SER A 99 -7.16 8.72 2.17
N LEU A 100 -6.91 7.42 2.05
CA LEU A 100 -7.91 6.36 2.25
C LEU A 100 -8.51 6.40 3.66
N VAL A 101 -7.66 6.47 4.70
CA VAL A 101 -8.13 6.54 6.09
C VAL A 101 -8.97 7.79 6.32
N ASN A 102 -8.56 8.95 5.78
CA ASN A 102 -9.33 10.19 5.87
C ASN A 102 -10.70 10.07 5.20
N TYR A 103 -10.76 9.52 3.98
CA TYR A 103 -12.00 9.28 3.26
C TYR A 103 -12.93 8.33 4.03
N VAL A 104 -12.43 7.19 4.51
CA VAL A 104 -13.25 6.21 5.25
C VAL A 104 -13.73 6.78 6.58
N ALA A 105 -12.89 7.53 7.30
CA ALA A 105 -13.26 8.14 8.57
C ALA A 105 -14.41 9.14 8.43
N TYR A 106 -14.44 9.88 7.32
CA TYR A 106 -15.48 10.87 7.06
C TYR A 106 -16.74 10.25 6.43
N SER A 107 -16.58 9.46 5.37
CA SER A 107 -17.70 8.93 4.57
C SER A 107 -18.34 7.66 5.16
N GLY A 108 -17.62 6.91 6.00
CA GLY A 108 -18.02 5.58 6.44
C GLY A 108 -17.95 4.49 5.36
N ASP A 109 -17.55 4.81 4.13
CA ASP A 109 -17.37 3.84 3.06
C ASP A 109 -16.10 3.00 3.28
N LYS A 110 -16.30 1.79 3.81
CA LYS A 110 -15.21 0.85 4.13
C LYS A 110 -14.77 -0.01 2.95
N LYS A 111 -15.44 0.05 1.80
CA LYS A 111 -15.11 -0.80 0.65
C LYS A 111 -13.64 -0.67 0.22
N PRO A 112 -13.11 0.54 -0.06
CA PRO A 112 -11.71 0.67 -0.49
C PRO A 112 -10.73 0.25 0.60
N LEU A 113 -11.07 0.42 1.89
CA LEU A 113 -10.23 -0.05 3.00
C LEU A 113 -10.14 -1.57 3.04
N ASN A 114 -11.27 -2.26 2.91
CA ASN A 114 -11.29 -3.72 2.92
C ASN A 114 -10.53 -4.32 1.72
N GLU A 115 -10.61 -3.68 0.56
CA GLU A 115 -9.82 -4.06 -0.61
C GLU A 115 -8.32 -3.83 -0.37
N TRP A 116 -7.95 -2.67 0.19
CA TRP A 116 -6.56 -2.36 0.52
C TRP A 116 -5.95 -3.33 1.53
N LEU A 117 -6.69 -3.68 2.60
CA LEU A 117 -6.22 -4.62 3.61
C LEU A 117 -5.92 -6.01 3.03
N ARG A 118 -6.77 -6.51 2.12
CA ARG A 118 -6.53 -7.80 1.44
C ARG A 118 -5.23 -7.80 0.63
N LEU A 119 -4.85 -6.65 0.06
CA LEU A 119 -3.60 -6.50 -0.67
C LEU A 119 -2.38 -6.40 0.26
N LEU A 120 -2.56 -5.86 1.48
CA LEU A 120 -1.50 -5.69 2.47
C LEU A 120 -1.19 -6.94 3.27
N GLU A 121 -2.14 -7.87 3.44
CA GLU A 121 -1.94 -9.09 4.24
C GLU A 121 -0.74 -9.93 3.78
N GLY A 122 -0.31 -9.79 2.52
CA GLY A 122 0.90 -10.40 1.99
C GLY A 122 0.89 -11.93 2.09
N ASP A 123 2.06 -12.53 1.90
CA ASP A 123 2.25 -13.98 2.05
C ASP A 123 2.67 -14.31 3.49
N LYS A 124 1.70 -14.73 4.32
CA LYS A 124 1.92 -15.10 5.73
C LYS A 124 2.84 -16.32 5.88
N ASP A 125 2.81 -17.25 4.94
CA ASP A 125 3.68 -18.44 4.94
C ASP A 125 5.13 -18.04 4.66
N LEU A 126 5.35 -17.14 3.70
CA LEU A 126 6.68 -16.57 3.44
C LEU A 126 7.23 -15.83 4.66
N GLN A 127 6.40 -15.04 5.36
CA GLN A 127 6.81 -14.35 6.58
C GLN A 127 7.25 -15.34 7.67
N GLN A 128 6.47 -16.41 7.89
CA GLN A 128 6.80 -17.43 8.88
C GLN A 128 8.12 -18.12 8.54
N LYS A 129 8.30 -18.53 7.28
CA LYS A 129 9.55 -19.17 6.82
C LYS A 129 10.77 -18.28 7.03
N VAL A 130 10.64 -16.97 6.78
CA VAL A 130 11.74 -16.02 7.02
C VAL A 130 12.03 -15.86 8.52
N ASN A 131 11.00 -15.87 9.37
CA ASN A 131 11.20 -15.85 10.81
C ASN A 131 11.98 -17.09 11.28
N ASP A 132 11.66 -18.27 10.74
CA ASP A 132 12.35 -19.53 11.05
C ASP A 132 13.81 -19.57 10.53
N ILE A 133 14.10 -18.84 9.44
CA ILE A 133 15.46 -18.69 8.89
C ILE A 133 16.29 -17.69 9.71
N GLY A 134 15.66 -16.65 10.24
CA GLY A 134 16.29 -15.52 10.92
C GLY A 134 15.96 -14.21 10.21
N ILE A 135 14.94 -13.51 10.72
CA ILE A 135 14.41 -12.27 10.11
C ILE A 135 15.44 -11.14 10.07
N GLU A 136 16.24 -10.96 11.13
CA GLU A 136 17.22 -9.88 11.19
C GLU A 136 18.33 -10.03 10.14
N ASP A 137 18.91 -11.22 10.04
CA ASP A 137 19.96 -11.49 9.05
C ASP A 137 19.40 -11.43 7.63
N THR A 138 18.17 -11.91 7.44
CA THR A 138 17.46 -11.80 6.16
C THR A 138 17.27 -10.34 5.75
N GLN A 139 16.80 -9.48 6.66
CA GLN A 139 16.62 -8.05 6.40
C GLN A 139 17.95 -7.35 6.11
N LYS A 140 19.00 -7.62 6.89
CA LYS A 140 20.35 -7.07 6.66
C LYS A 140 20.90 -7.47 5.29
N PHE A 141 20.75 -8.75 4.93
CA PHE A 141 21.17 -9.27 3.63
C PHE A 141 20.40 -8.59 2.49
N ILE A 142 19.07 -8.48 2.60
CA ILE A 142 18.24 -7.83 1.57
C ILE A 142 18.59 -6.36 1.42
N ALA A 143 18.77 -5.63 2.51
CA ALA A 143 19.16 -4.23 2.45
C ALA A 143 20.51 -4.03 1.75
N SER A 144 21.42 -4.99 1.86
CA SER A 144 22.77 -4.90 1.28
C SER A 144 22.86 -5.38 -0.17
N TYR A 145 22.03 -6.36 -0.55
CA TYR A 145 22.15 -7.04 -1.85
C TYR A 145 20.93 -6.92 -2.75
N LEU A 146 19.73 -6.85 -2.16
CA LEU A 146 18.45 -7.01 -2.85
C LEU A 146 17.50 -5.83 -2.57
N SER A 147 18.03 -4.63 -2.33
CA SER A 147 17.25 -3.43 -1.98
C SER A 147 16.51 -2.82 -3.17
N THR A 148 16.99 -3.06 -4.39
CA THR A 148 16.43 -2.53 -5.64
C THR A 148 15.51 -3.57 -6.27
N PRO A 149 14.38 -3.20 -6.91
CA PRO A 149 13.51 -4.15 -7.59
C PRO A 149 14.26 -5.07 -8.56
N PHE A 150 13.94 -6.36 -8.53
CA PHE A 150 14.53 -7.39 -9.39
C PHE A 150 13.49 -8.44 -9.78
N ASP A 151 13.85 -9.36 -10.67
CA ASP A 151 13.06 -10.55 -10.99
C ASP A 151 13.57 -11.76 -10.18
N ALA A 152 12.73 -12.28 -9.27
CA ALA A 152 13.12 -13.38 -8.39
C ALA A 152 13.49 -14.65 -9.17
N LEU A 153 12.75 -14.99 -10.23
CA LEU A 153 13.00 -16.20 -11.01
C LEU A 153 14.32 -16.09 -11.77
N GLN A 154 14.60 -14.92 -12.34
CA GLN A 154 15.87 -14.67 -13.01
C GLN A 154 17.05 -14.74 -12.05
N LEU A 155 16.93 -14.17 -10.85
CA LEU A 155 17.98 -14.26 -9.83
C LEU A 155 18.19 -15.70 -9.35
N LEU A 156 17.11 -16.45 -9.09
CA LEU A 156 17.21 -17.86 -8.70
C LEU A 156 17.96 -18.70 -9.74
N LYS A 157 17.68 -18.49 -11.04
CA LYS A 157 18.41 -19.14 -12.12
C LYS A 157 19.88 -18.76 -12.14
N ALA A 158 20.19 -17.47 -12.03
CA ALA A 158 21.57 -16.97 -12.03
C ALA A 158 22.41 -17.52 -10.86
N GLN A 159 21.77 -17.79 -9.71
CA GLN A 159 22.41 -18.35 -8.52
C GLN A 159 22.43 -19.89 -8.48
N GLY A 160 21.95 -20.58 -9.53
CA GLY A 160 21.89 -22.06 -9.55
C GLY A 160 20.87 -22.64 -8.56
N LEU A 161 19.86 -21.84 -8.18
CA LEU A 161 18.85 -22.19 -7.18
C LEU A 161 17.52 -22.63 -7.79
N PHE A 162 17.35 -22.61 -9.11
CA PHE A 162 16.19 -23.21 -9.79
C PHE A 162 16.56 -24.62 -10.25
#